data_AF-A0A183DD05-F1
#
_entry.id   AF-A0A183DD05-F1
#
_cell.length_a   1.000
_cell.length_b   1.000
_cell.length_c   1.000
_cell.angle_alpha   90.00
_cell.angle_beta   90.00
_cell.angle_gamma   90.00
#
_symmetry.space_group_name_H-M   'P 1'
#
loop_
_entity.id
_entity.type
_entity.pdbx_description
1 polymer ?
#
loop_
_entity_poly.entity_id
_entity_poly.type
_entity_poly.pdbx_seq_one_letter_code
_entity_poly.pdbx_strand_id
1 'polypeptide(L)'
;LWMEPKFPNGAITGYKLYLTSDPNQPIDQWQVYDIGPDDEPKLIIERGRLLPETPYYIKIVATGPAGIGVPSDIVAFETVSGAPVDAPTDVLPTVEEDNTMDISWTGPSVPNGPIVVSISKMLQKIPS
;
A
#
# COMPACT_ATOMS: atom_id res chain seq x y z
N LEU A 1 -39.07 -15.20 23.40
CA LEU A 1 -37.92 -15.51 24.28
C LEU A 1 -36.78 -15.96 23.40
N TRP A 2 -35.72 -15.17 23.32
CA TRP A 2 -34.48 -15.59 22.66
C TRP A 2 -33.70 -16.49 23.62
N MET A 3 -33.10 -17.58 23.11
CA MET A 3 -32.21 -18.45 23.86
C MET A 3 -30.79 -18.25 23.37
N GLU A 4 -29.87 -18.14 24.32
CA GLU A 4 -28.44 -18.01 24.06
C GLU A 4 -27.89 -19.25 23.34
N PRO A 5 -27.00 -19.09 22.33
CA PRO A 5 -26.43 -20.23 21.63
C PRO A 5 -25.63 -21.12 22.59
N LYS A 6 -25.88 -22.44 22.51
CA LYS A 6 -25.26 -23.45 23.38
C LYS A 6 -23.74 -23.58 23.27
N PHE A 7 -23.12 -22.92 22.29
CA PHE A 7 -21.68 -22.90 22.09
C PHE A 7 -21.26 -21.45 21.81
N PRO A 8 -20.70 -20.70 22.78
CA PRO A 8 -19.94 -19.50 22.44
C PRO A 8 -18.83 -19.96 21.47
N ASN A 9 -18.53 -19.19 20.42
CA ASN A 9 -17.70 -19.60 19.26
C ASN A 9 -16.20 -19.85 19.60
N GLY A 10 -15.89 -20.59 20.65
CA GLY A 10 -14.55 -20.87 21.16
C GLY A 10 -13.80 -19.61 21.60
N ALA A 11 -12.59 -19.81 22.10
CA ALA A 11 -11.62 -18.72 22.18
C ALA A 11 -11.15 -18.38 20.76
N ILE A 12 -11.07 -17.09 20.42
CA ILE A 12 -10.43 -16.62 19.20
C ILE A 12 -8.93 -16.89 19.33
N THR A 13 -8.36 -17.58 18.36
CA THR A 13 -6.92 -17.91 18.30
C THR A 13 -6.21 -17.21 17.16
N GLY A 14 -6.86 -16.27 16.48
CA GLY A 14 -6.27 -15.50 15.39
C GLY A 14 -7.33 -14.98 14.42
N TYR A 15 -6.87 -14.39 13.32
CA TYR A 15 -7.72 -13.86 12.26
C TYR A 15 -7.16 -14.23 10.88
N LYS A 16 -8.03 -14.29 9.88
CA LYS A 16 -7.62 -14.25 8.47
C LYS A 16 -8.17 -12.98 7.83
N LEU A 17 -7.31 -12.25 7.14
CA LEU A 17 -7.69 -11.11 6.31
C LEU A 17 -7.62 -11.52 4.84
N TYR A 18 -8.72 -11.30 4.13
CA TYR A 18 -8.83 -11.48 2.68
C TYR A 18 -8.72 -10.12 2.01
N LEU A 19 -7.88 -10.01 0.98
CA LEU A 19 -7.62 -8.77 0.23
C LEU A 19 -7.70 -9.01 -1.28
N THR A 20 -8.32 -8.09 -2.00
CA THR A 20 -8.30 -8.08 -3.47
C THR A 20 -8.42 -6.67 -4.05
N SER A 21 -7.98 -6.48 -5.30
CA SER A 21 -8.32 -5.33 -6.14
C SER A 21 -9.47 -5.62 -7.14
N ASP A 22 -9.94 -6.87 -7.25
CA ASP A 22 -11.12 -7.25 -8.02
C ASP A 22 -12.20 -7.86 -7.10
N PRO A 23 -13.23 -7.09 -6.72
CA PRO A 23 -14.25 -7.56 -5.78
C PRO A 23 -15.21 -8.60 -6.39
N ASN A 24 -15.18 -8.79 -7.72
CA ASN A 24 -16.04 -9.75 -8.39
C ASN A 24 -15.49 -11.18 -8.34
N GLN A 25 -14.21 -11.33 -8.00
CA GLN A 25 -13.60 -12.65 -7.90
C GLN A 25 -14.10 -13.41 -6.65
N PRO A 26 -14.25 -14.74 -6.72
CA PRO A 26 -14.56 -15.58 -5.56
C PRO A 26 -13.60 -15.36 -4.38
N ILE A 27 -14.11 -15.41 -3.14
CA ILE A 27 -13.32 -15.10 -1.92
C ILE A 27 -12.11 -16.03 -1.71
N ASP A 28 -12.16 -17.26 -2.22
CA ASP A 28 -11.07 -18.23 -2.17
C ASP A 28 -9.91 -17.89 -3.11
N GLN A 29 -10.10 -16.92 -4.01
CA GLN A 29 -9.07 -16.36 -4.88
C GLN A 29 -8.50 -15.03 -4.35
N TRP A 30 -9.02 -14.51 -3.23
CA TRP A 30 -8.47 -13.31 -2.59
C TRP A 30 -7.13 -13.65 -1.92
N GLN A 31 -6.23 -12.68 -1.84
CA GLN A 31 -5.00 -12.82 -1.07
C GLN A 31 -5.35 -13.01 0.41
N VAL A 32 -4.76 -14.00 1.06
CA VAL A 32 -5.03 -14.32 2.47
C VAL A 32 -3.82 -14.01 3.33
N TYR A 33 -4.05 -13.27 4.42
CA TYR A 33 -3.08 -13.00 5.46
C TYR A 33 -3.56 -13.63 6.77
N ASP A 34 -2.73 -14.47 7.36
CA ASP A 34 -2.95 -15.07 8.67
C ASP A 34 -2.38 -14.16 9.77
N ILE A 35 -3.18 -13.87 10.78
CA ILE A 35 -2.79 -13.14 12.00
C ILE A 35 -2.90 -14.13 13.15
N GLY A 36 -1.77 -14.47 13.76
CA GLY A 36 -1.66 -15.51 14.77
C GLY A 36 -2.25 -15.13 16.13
N PRO A 37 -2.27 -16.08 17.08
CA PRO A 37 -2.78 -15.84 18.44
C PRO A 37 -1.90 -14.88 19.25
N ASP A 38 -0.61 -14.81 18.95
CA ASP A 38 0.38 -13.98 19.63
C ASP A 38 0.52 -12.59 18.98
N ASP A 39 -0.14 -12.37 17.85
CA ASP A 39 -0.11 -11.10 17.13
C ASP A 39 -1.20 -10.15 17.65
N GLU A 40 -0.90 -8.85 17.63
CA GLU A 40 -1.97 -7.85 17.72
C GLU A 40 -2.95 -8.04 16.55
N PRO A 41 -4.25 -7.71 16.71
CA PRO A 41 -5.24 -7.75 15.63
C PRO A 41 -4.99 -6.62 14.60
N LYS A 42 -3.83 -6.66 13.96
CA LYS A 42 -3.25 -5.63 13.12
C LYS A 42 -2.43 -6.31 12.03
N LEU A 43 -2.60 -5.84 10.80
CA LEU A 43 -1.76 -6.22 9.67
C LEU A 43 -1.05 -4.97 9.14
N ILE A 44 0.25 -5.09 8.86
CA ILE A 44 1.02 -4.08 8.15
C ILE A 44 1.40 -4.67 6.80
N ILE A 45 0.90 -4.08 5.71
CA ILE A 45 1.28 -4.46 4.35
C ILE A 45 2.44 -3.56 3.92
N GLU A 46 3.57 -4.17 3.59
CA GLU A 46 4.78 -3.44 3.20
C GLU A 46 4.62 -2.66 1.89
N ARG A 47 5.42 -1.59 1.74
CA ARG A 47 5.46 -0.80 0.51
C ARG A 47 5.75 -1.68 -0.71
N GLY A 48 5.05 -1.41 -1.81
CA GLY A 48 5.20 -2.15 -3.08
C GLY A 48 4.42 -3.46 -3.14
N ARG A 49 3.67 -3.82 -2.10
CA ARG A 49 2.73 -4.97 -2.12
C ARG A 49 1.34 -4.60 -2.61
N LEU A 50 1.01 -3.31 -2.61
CA LEU A 50 -0.21 -2.77 -3.19
C LEU A 50 0.15 -1.89 -4.39
N LEU A 51 -0.68 -1.95 -5.43
CA LEU A 51 -0.56 -1.07 -6.57
C LEU A 51 -1.00 0.35 -6.17
N PRO A 52 -0.33 1.42 -6.63
CA PRO A 52 -0.76 2.80 -6.42
C PRO A 52 -2.09 3.09 -7.12
N GLU A 53 -2.85 4.06 -6.61
CA GLU A 53 -4.11 4.55 -7.24
C GLU A 53 -5.06 3.41 -7.62
N THR A 54 -5.13 2.40 -6.75
CA THR A 54 -5.86 1.16 -7.01
C THR A 54 -6.86 0.93 -5.86
N PRO A 55 -8.15 0.69 -6.17
CA PRO A 55 -9.12 0.30 -5.15
C PRO A 55 -8.84 -1.12 -4.67
N TYR A 56 -8.96 -1.32 -3.36
CA TYR A 56 -8.83 -2.60 -2.69
C TYR A 56 -10.02 -2.85 -1.76
N TYR A 57 -10.29 -4.13 -1.54
CA TYR A 57 -11.42 -4.63 -0.77
C TYR A 57 -10.93 -5.65 0.24
N ILE A 58 -11.39 -5.51 1.49
CA ILE A 58 -11.02 -6.42 2.58
C ILE A 58 -12.24 -7.10 3.21
N LYS A 59 -12.01 -8.32 3.68
CA LYS A 59 -12.86 -9.04 4.63
C LYS A 59 -11.99 -9.65 5.71
N ILE A 60 -12.50 -9.73 6.94
CA ILE A 60 -11.81 -10.37 8.06
C ILE A 60 -12.71 -11.44 8.66
N VAL A 61 -12.12 -12.59 9.02
CA VAL A 61 -12.76 -13.65 9.81
C VAL A 61 -11.96 -13.90 11.08
N ALA A 62 -12.66 -14.18 12.18
CA ALA A 62 -12.02 -14.76 13.36
C ALA A 62 -11.75 -16.25 13.12
N THR A 63 -10.66 -16.76 13.68
CA THR A 63 -10.31 -18.18 13.65
C THR A 63 -10.24 -18.73 15.07
N GLY A 64 -10.61 -19.99 15.24
CA GLY A 64 -10.58 -20.68 16.52
C GLY A 64 -10.46 -22.19 16.34
N PRO A 65 -10.31 -22.97 17.44
CA PRO A 65 -10.21 -24.43 17.37
C PRO A 65 -11.43 -25.11 16.74
N ALA A 66 -12.59 -24.45 16.78
CA ALA A 66 -13.84 -24.92 16.18
C ALA A 66 -13.96 -24.59 14.68
N GLY A 67 -13.02 -23.83 14.11
CA GLY A 67 -12.99 -23.44 12.69
C GLY A 67 -12.95 -21.94 12.45
N ILE A 68 -13.38 -21.54 11.25
CA ILE A 68 -13.43 -20.15 10.80
C ILE A 68 -14.82 -19.57 11.12
N GLY A 69 -14.85 -18.37 11.71
CA GLY A 69 -16.07 -17.64 12.02
C GLY A 69 -16.75 -17.02 10.79
N VAL A 70 -17.83 -16.27 11.04
CA VAL A 70 -18.54 -15.53 9.99
C VAL A 70 -17.66 -14.38 9.47
N PRO A 71 -17.57 -14.16 8.14
CA PRO A 71 -16.86 -13.01 7.58
C PRO A 71 -17.49 -11.67 7.95
N SER A 72 -16.66 -10.65 8.10
CA SER A 72 -17.11 -9.25 8.15
C SER A 72 -17.80 -8.82 6.86
N ASP A 73 -18.47 -7.67 6.91
CA ASP A 73 -18.80 -6.90 5.71
C ASP A 73 -17.53 -6.51 4.94
N ILE A 74 -17.69 -6.19 3.66
CA ILE A 74 -16.60 -5.69 2.82
C ILE A 74 -16.28 -4.25 3.22
N VAL A 75 -15.01 -3.95 3.47
CA VAL A 75 -14.51 -2.59 3.56
C VAL A 75 -13.67 -2.29 2.32
N ALA A 76 -13.96 -1.18 1.65
CA ALA A 76 -13.22 -0.71 0.49
C ALA A 76 -12.31 0.46 0.87
N PHE A 77 -11.13 0.54 0.25
CA PHE A 77 -10.22 1.66 0.35
C PHE A 77 -9.48 1.85 -0.98
N GLU A 78 -8.87 3.01 -1.18
CA GLU A 78 -8.07 3.31 -2.37
C GLU A 78 -6.65 3.68 -1.94
N THR A 79 -5.66 3.13 -2.63
CA THR A 79 -4.26 3.47 -2.39
C THR A 79 -3.92 4.84 -2.98
N VAL A 80 -3.08 5.60 -2.28
CA VAL A 80 -2.57 6.87 -2.78
C VAL A 80 -1.42 6.64 -3.77
N SER A 81 -1.06 7.69 -4.52
CA SER A 81 0.18 7.70 -5.32
C SER A 81 1.38 7.35 -4.41
N GLY A 82 2.20 6.41 -4.84
CA GLY A 82 3.45 6.07 -4.16
C GLY A 82 4.59 6.99 -4.60
N ALA A 83 5.63 7.10 -3.78
CA ALA A 83 6.90 7.65 -4.28
C ALA A 83 7.46 6.73 -5.38
N PRO A 84 8.22 7.30 -6.35
CA PRO A 84 8.93 6.51 -7.35
C PRO A 84 9.77 5.39 -6.70
N VAL A 85 9.87 4.24 -7.38
CA VAL A 85 10.68 3.11 -6.92
C VAL A 85 12.16 3.38 -7.17
N ASP A 86 12.47 3.96 -8.32
CA ASP A 86 13.82 4.23 -8.78
C ASP A 86 14.16 5.72 -8.72
N ALA A 87 15.46 6.00 -8.76
CA ALA A 87 15.97 7.36 -8.82
C ALA A 87 15.96 7.86 -10.27
N PRO A 88 15.98 9.19 -10.48
CA PRO A 88 16.28 9.77 -11.79
C PRO A 88 17.59 9.21 -12.39
N THR A 89 17.64 9.07 -13.72
CA THR A 89 18.84 8.63 -14.46
C THR A 89 19.45 9.78 -15.26
N ASP A 90 20.59 9.53 -15.91
CA ASP A 90 21.25 10.47 -16.83
C ASP A 90 21.52 11.85 -16.22
N VAL A 91 21.93 11.88 -14.95
CA VAL A 91 22.29 13.11 -14.26
C VAL A 91 23.56 13.68 -14.89
N LEU A 92 23.40 14.74 -15.68
CA LEU A 92 24.48 15.36 -16.43
C LEU A 92 24.61 16.84 -16.03
N PRO A 93 25.66 17.18 -15.26
CA PRO A 93 26.04 18.57 -15.03
C PRO A 93 26.94 19.08 -16.17
N THR A 94 26.64 20.28 -16.63
CA THR A 94 27.38 21.03 -17.64
C THR A 94 27.74 22.37 -17.05
N VAL A 95 29.01 22.77 -17.15
CA VAL A 95 29.50 24.06 -16.68
C VAL A 95 29.77 24.92 -17.90
N GLU A 96 29.09 26.06 -17.97
CA GLU A 96 29.21 27.03 -19.04
C GLU A 96 30.40 27.98 -18.81
N GLU A 97 30.80 28.72 -19.85
CA GLU A 97 31.99 29.60 -19.81
C GLU A 97 31.89 30.72 -18.76
N ASP A 98 30.67 31.15 -18.42
CA ASP A 98 30.41 32.16 -17.39
C ASP A 98 30.36 31.59 -15.97
N ASN A 99 30.81 30.34 -15.78
CA ASN A 99 30.73 29.55 -14.55
C ASN A 99 29.29 29.31 -14.06
N THR A 100 28.28 29.39 -14.94
CA THR A 100 26.95 28.86 -14.64
C THR A 100 26.91 27.34 -14.83
N MET A 101 25.95 26.69 -14.16
CA MET A 101 25.83 25.23 -14.17
C MET A 101 24.43 24.82 -14.61
N ASP A 102 24.37 24.10 -15.72
CA ASP A 102 23.16 23.46 -16.22
C ASP A 102 23.17 21.98 -15.83
N ILE A 103 22.16 21.55 -15.08
CA ILE A 103 22.00 20.16 -14.65
C ILE A 103 20.75 19.58 -15.31
N SER A 104 20.92 18.50 -16.05
CA SER A 104 19.81 17.73 -16.65
C SER A 104 19.75 16.32 -16.06
N TRP A 105 18.55 15.72 -16.08
CA TRP A 105 18.29 14.35 -15.66
C TRP A 105 17.04 13.80 -16.35
N THR A 106 16.96 12.47 -16.45
CA THR A 106 15.75 11.73 -16.85
C THR A 106 14.98 11.36 -15.58
N GLY A 107 13.65 11.55 -15.58
CA GLY A 107 12.80 11.17 -14.44
C GLY A 107 12.83 9.65 -14.16
N PRO A 108 12.32 9.21 -12.99
CA PRO A 108 12.28 7.80 -12.63
C PRO A 108 11.40 6.99 -13.59
N SER A 109 11.80 5.77 -13.91
CA SER A 109 11.09 4.88 -14.83
C SER A 109 9.88 4.20 -14.19
N VAL A 110 9.83 4.13 -12.85
CA VAL A 110 8.72 3.56 -12.08
C VAL A 110 8.19 4.58 -11.06
N PRO A 111 7.42 5.59 -11.52
CA PRO A 111 7.02 6.72 -10.69
C PRO A 111 5.95 6.40 -9.64
N ASN A 112 5.26 5.26 -9.74
CA ASN A 112 4.17 4.84 -8.84
C ASN A 112 3.07 5.89 -8.63
N GLY A 113 2.80 6.68 -9.65
CA GLY A 113 1.84 7.79 -9.65
C GLY A 113 2.21 8.81 -10.73
N PRO A 114 1.43 9.89 -10.91
CA PRO A 114 1.74 10.94 -11.87
C PRO A 114 3.03 11.67 -11.49
N ILE A 115 3.92 11.86 -12.47
CA ILE A 115 5.13 12.67 -12.29
C ILE A 115 4.74 14.15 -12.25
N VAL A 116 4.74 14.75 -11.06
CA VAL A 116 4.57 16.20 -10.89
C VAL A 116 5.95 16.85 -10.83
N VAL A 117 6.37 17.48 -11.94
CA VAL A 117 7.67 18.19 -12.00
C VAL A 117 7.54 19.56 -11.32
N SER A 118 8.03 19.69 -10.09
CA SER A 118 8.24 21.00 -9.45
C SER A 118 9.63 21.52 -9.80
N ILE A 119 9.73 22.40 -10.79
CA ILE A 119 10.99 23.05 -11.16
C ILE A 119 11.32 24.10 -10.08
N SER A 120 12.10 23.71 -9.07
CA SER A 120 12.73 24.68 -8.17
C SER A 120 13.85 25.37 -8.93
N LYS A 121 13.59 26.55 -9.50
CA LYS A 121 14.64 27.44 -10.01
C LYS A 121 15.61 27.75 -8.86
N MET A 122 16.81 27.16 -8.88
CA MET A 122 17.93 27.69 -8.10
C MET A 122 18.32 29.05 -8.71
N LEU A 123 17.73 30.12 -8.18
CA LEU A 123 18.26 31.46 -8.37
C LEU A 123 19.56 31.56 -7.57
N GLN A 124 20.70 31.29 -8.21
CA GLN A 124 21.98 31.73 -7.65
C GLN A 124 22.00 33.26 -7.71
N LYS A 125 21.93 33.92 -6.54
CA LYS A 125 22.33 35.31 -6.40
C LYS A 125 23.85 35.37 -6.48
N ILE A 126 24.38 35.96 -7.54
CA ILE A 126 25.80 36.34 -7.64
C ILE A 126 25.97 37.63 -6.80
N PRO A 127 26.80 37.67 -5.75
CA PRO A 127 27.14 38.92 -5.08
C PRO A 127 28.08 39.73 -5.98
N SER A 128 27.76 41.02 -6.12
CA SER A 128 28.58 42.07 -6.77
C SER A 128 29.92 42.29 -6.08
#